data_AF-A0A7Y8HGX5-F1
#
_entry.id   AF-A0A7Y8HGX5-F1
#
_cell.length_a   1.000
_cell.length_b   1.000
_cell.length_c   1.000
_cell.angle_alpha   90.00
_cell.angle_beta   90.00
_cell.angle_gamma   90.00
#
_symmetry.space_group_name_H-M   'P 1'
#
loop_
_entity.id
_entity.type
_entity.pdbx_description
1 polymer ?
#
loop_
_entity_poly.entity_id
_entity_poly.type
_entity_poly.pdbx_seq_one_letter_code
_entity_poly.pdbx_strand_id
1 'polypeptide(L)'
;MDGNLIGTLLAAFAGGYVGVRLKIPAGALIGALAATVAIRFLGAKAKEIPYIFSFLGQVFIGLIIGAGVTLELFEHLSKCWIPMVISMVGFIFIGLGFAFFF
;
A
#
# COMPACT_ATOMS: atom_id res chain seq x y z
N MET A 1 24.52 1.83 14.03
CA MET A 1 24.15 0.79 13.05
C MET A 1 23.60 1.52 11.85
N ASP A 2 24.41 1.64 10.81
CA ASP A 2 24.03 2.30 9.57
C ASP A 2 22.73 1.69 9.05
N GLY A 3 21.76 2.54 8.69
CA GLY A 3 20.46 2.11 8.20
C GLY A 3 20.63 1.37 6.87
N ASN A 4 20.93 0.08 6.96
CA ASN A 4 21.13 -0.77 5.80
C ASN A 4 19.79 -0.90 5.09
N LEU A 5 19.68 -0.24 3.94
CA LEU A 5 18.52 -0.26 3.04
C LEU A 5 18.09 -1.71 2.76
N ILE A 6 19.07 -2.62 2.73
CA ILE A 6 18.91 -4.07 2.62
C ILE A 6 18.08 -4.66 3.79
N GLY A 7 18.33 -4.24 5.03
CA GLY A 7 17.59 -4.70 6.21
C GLY A 7 16.11 -4.29 6.16
N THR A 8 15.84 -3.04 5.77
CA THR A 8 14.47 -2.57 5.55
C THR A 8 13.78 -3.32 4.42
N LEU A 9 14.50 -3.61 3.33
CA LEU A 9 13.96 -4.35 2.19
C LEU A 9 13.64 -5.81 2.54
N LEU A 10 14.55 -6.49 3.25
CA LEU A 10 14.34 -7.87 3.72
C LEU A 10 13.13 -7.98 4.64
N ALA A 11 12.98 -7.02 5.54
CA ALA A 11 11.84 -7.00 6.44
C ALA A 11 10.53 -6.63 5.76
N ALA A 12 10.54 -5.69 4.81
CA ALA A 12 9.39 -5.41 3.97
C ALA A 12 8.96 -6.67 3.21
N PHE A 13 9.93 -7.45 2.68
CA PHE A 13 9.67 -8.70 1.98
C PHE A 13 9.12 -9.79 2.90
N ALA A 14 9.71 -9.96 4.09
CA ALA A 14 9.22 -10.90 5.10
C ALA A 14 7.81 -10.55 5.59
N GLY A 15 7.57 -9.28 5.93
CA GLY A 15 6.27 -8.77 6.33
C GLY A 15 5.22 -8.92 5.22
N GLY A 16 5.57 -8.59 3.99
CA GLY A 16 4.70 -8.78 2.83
C GLY A 16 4.38 -10.25 2.58
N TYR A 17 5.36 -11.15 2.69
CA TYR A 17 5.14 -12.59 2.55
C TYR A 17 4.18 -13.12 3.62
N VAL A 18 4.36 -12.71 4.87
CA VAL A 18 3.46 -13.08 5.97
C VAL A 18 2.05 -12.52 5.72
N GLY A 19 1.92 -11.27 5.28
CA GLY A 19 0.64 -10.66 4.96
C GLY A 19 -0.12 -11.37 3.84
N VAL A 20 0.58 -11.87 2.82
CA VAL A 20 -0.01 -12.72 1.76
C VAL A 20 -0.46 -14.06 2.32
N ARG A 21 0.36 -14.70 3.18
CA ARG A 21 0.01 -15.98 3.83
C ARG A 21 -1.24 -15.88 4.69
N LEU A 22 -1.48 -14.73 5.32
CA LEU A 22 -2.67 -14.46 6.11
C LEU A 22 -3.94 -14.19 5.27
N LYS A 23 -3.85 -14.22 3.93
CA LYS A 23 -4.97 -13.96 2.99
C LYS A 23 -5.66 -12.61 3.22
N ILE A 24 -4.93 -11.63 3.76
CA ILE A 24 -5.44 -10.28 3.96
C ILE A 24 -5.57 -9.62 2.58
N PRO A 25 -6.69 -8.94 2.25
CA PRO A 25 -6.78 -8.14 1.03
C PRO A 25 -5.68 -7.09 1.03
N ALA A 26 -4.93 -6.98 -0.08
CA ALA A 26 -3.69 -6.20 -0.15
C ALA A 26 -2.62 -6.57 0.91
N GLY A 27 -2.60 -7.83 1.35
CA GLY A 27 -1.75 -8.33 2.44
C GLY A 27 -0.25 -8.11 2.21
N ALA A 28 0.22 -8.18 0.97
CA ALA A 28 1.62 -7.85 0.65
C ALA A 28 1.98 -6.40 1.05
N LEU A 29 1.10 -5.45 0.75
CA LEU A 29 1.30 -4.03 1.05
C LEU A 29 1.16 -3.77 2.56
N ILE A 30 0.08 -4.27 3.16
CA ILE A 30 -0.20 -4.06 4.59
C ILE A 30 0.90 -4.71 5.44
N GLY A 31 1.33 -5.93 5.11
CA GLY A 31 2.38 -6.65 5.81
C GLY A 31 3.75 -5.97 5.68
N ALA A 32 4.10 -5.47 4.50
CA ALA A 32 5.33 -4.72 4.29
C ALA A 32 5.33 -3.39 5.08
N LEU A 33 4.20 -2.67 5.11
CA LEU A 33 4.05 -1.45 5.91
C LEU A 33 4.20 -1.74 7.40
N ALA A 34 3.53 -2.77 7.92
CA ALA A 34 3.61 -3.14 9.33
C ALA A 34 5.05 -3.50 9.74
N ALA A 35 5.75 -4.30 8.95
CA ALA A 35 7.13 -4.70 9.23
C ALA A 35 8.13 -3.54 9.17
N THR A 36 7.98 -2.64 8.19
CA THR A 36 8.88 -1.47 8.07
C THR A 36 8.65 -0.44 9.17
N VAL A 37 7.40 -0.24 9.60
CA VAL A 37 7.07 0.59 10.77
C VAL A 37 7.66 -0.02 12.04
N ALA A 38 7.50 -1.33 12.26
CA ALA A 38 8.06 -2.02 13.44
C ALA A 38 9.58 -1.83 13.54
N ILE A 39 10.29 -1.93 12.42
CA ILE A 39 11.75 -1.72 12.37
C ILE A 39 12.14 -0.26 12.62
N ARG A 40 11.33 0.69 12.14
CA ARG A 40 11.54 2.11 12.43
C ARG A 40 11.37 2.42 13.92
N PHE A 41 10.40 1.78 14.59
CA PHE A 41 10.24 1.87 16.06
C PHE A 41 11.42 1.28 16.83
N LEU A 42 12.10 0.26 16.29
CA LEU A 42 13.29 -0.37 16.88
C LEU A 42 14.58 0.47 16.70
N GLY A 43 14.48 1.71 16.20
CA GLY A 43 15.61 2.65 16.12
C GLY A 43 16.37 2.64 14.79
N ALA A 44 15.88 1.93 13.77
CA ALA A 44 16.47 2.00 12.44
C ALA A 44 16.07 3.30 11.73
N LYS A 45 17.08 4.06 11.26
CA LYS A 45 16.83 5.20 10.35
C LYS A 45 16.44 4.65 8.99
N ALA A 46 15.17 4.81 8.62
CA ALA A 46 14.71 4.52 7.28
C ALA A 46 15.42 5.48 6.30
N LYS A 47 16.30 4.93 5.47
CA LYS A 47 16.90 5.67 4.36
C LYS A 47 15.86 5.86 3.27
N GLU A 48 15.79 7.06 2.69
CA GLU A 48 14.91 7.33 1.54
C GLU A 48 15.24 6.36 0.41
N ILE A 49 14.19 5.71 -0.11
CA ILE A 49 14.30 4.84 -1.28
C ILE A 49 14.45 5.75 -2.50
N PRO A 50 15.40 5.47 -3.42
CA PRO A 50 15.58 6.30 -4.60
C PRO A 50 14.32 6.29 -5.48
N TYR A 51 14.02 7.45 -6.07
CA TYR A 51 12.81 7.72 -6.86
C TYR A 51 12.46 6.63 -7.89
N ILE A 52 13.49 6.00 -8.49
CA ILE A 52 13.32 4.96 -9.50
C ILE A 52 12.48 3.77 -9.02
N PHE A 53 12.56 3.39 -7.73
CA PHE A 53 11.77 2.27 -7.20
C PHE A 53 10.30 2.64 -7.06
N SER A 54 9.99 3.84 -6.57
CA SER A 54 8.61 4.34 -6.48
C SER A 54 7.99 4.47 -7.86
N PHE A 55 8.76 4.96 -8.84
CA PHE A 55 8.36 5.02 -10.24
C PHE A 55 8.02 3.63 -10.79
N LEU A 56 8.92 2.66 -10.63
CA LEU A 56 8.70 1.29 -11.10
C LEU A 56 7.47 0.65 -10.43
N GLY A 57 7.33 0.81 -9.12
CA GLY A 57 6.17 0.33 -8.37
C GLY A 57 4.86 0.92 -8.90
N GLN A 58 4.83 2.22 -9.18
CA GLN A 58 3.64 2.88 -9.74
C GLN A 58 3.33 2.40 -11.17
N VAL A 59 4.34 2.16 -12.00
CA VAL A 59 4.15 1.57 -13.34
C VAL A 59 3.54 0.17 -13.23
N PHE A 60 4.03 -0.68 -12.33
CA PHE A 60 3.46 -2.01 -12.12
C PHE A 60 2.03 -1.96 -11.57
N ILE A 61 1.76 -1.08 -10.60
CA ILE A 61 0.40 -0.89 -10.05
C ILE A 61 -0.55 -0.45 -11.17
N GLY A 62 -0.14 0.53 -11.99
CA GLY A 62 -0.91 0.99 -13.14
C GLY A 62 -1.16 -0.11 -14.17
N LEU A 63 -0.15 -0.94 -14.45
CA LEU A 63 -0.27 -2.09 -15.35
C LEU A 63 -1.27 -3.12 -14.80
N ILE A 64 -1.17 -3.49 -13.52
CA ILE A 64 -2.06 -4.48 -12.88
C ILE A 64 -3.50 -3.97 -12.87
N ILE A 65 -3.72 -2.72 -12.46
CA ILE A 65 -5.06 -2.12 -12.41
C ILE A 65 -5.61 -2.02 -13.83
N GLY A 66 -4.83 -1.48 -14.77
CA GLY A 66 -5.24 -1.28 -16.16
C GLY A 66 -5.55 -2.59 -16.88
N ALA A 67 -4.71 -3.63 -16.71
CA ALA A 67 -4.96 -4.95 -17.27
C ALA A 67 -6.20 -5.63 -16.66
N GLY A 68 -6.58 -5.26 -15.44
CA GLY A 68 -7.81 -5.72 -14.80
C GLY A 68 -9.08 -4.98 -15.26
N VAL A 69 -8.96 -3.88 -16.01
CA VAL A 69 -10.12 -3.16 -16.55
C VAL A 69 -10.67 -3.92 -17.75
N THR A 70 -11.79 -4.61 -17.55
CA THR A 70 -12.55 -5.30 -18.60
C THR A 70 -13.89 -4.62 -18.84
N LEU A 71 -14.54 -4.92 -19.98
CA LEU A 71 -15.90 -4.44 -20.29
C LEU A 71 -16.91 -4.88 -19.22
N GLU A 72 -16.77 -6.10 -18.70
CA GLU A 72 -17.61 -6.64 -17.62
C GLU A 72 -17.45 -5.83 -16.32
N LEU A 73 -16.21 -5.44 -15.96
CA LEU A 73 -15.97 -4.54 -14.84
C LEU A 73 -16.71 -3.21 -15.04
N PHE A 74 -16.76 -2.68 -16.26
CA PHE A 74 -17.42 -1.41 -16.57
C PHE A 74 -18.95 -1.48 -16.34
N GLU A 75 -19.58 -2.60 -16.70
CA GLU A 75 -20.99 -2.83 -16.42
C GLU A 75 -21.29 -2.94 -14.92
N HIS A 76 -20.43 -3.62 -14.17
CA HIS A 76 -20.53 -3.66 -12.70
C HIS A 76 -20.24 -2.30 -12.06
N LEU A 77 -19.28 -1.55 -12.60
CA LEU A 77 -18.90 -0.22 -12.13
C LEU A 77 -20.09 0.75 -12.25
N SER A 78 -20.78 0.74 -13.39
CA SER A 78 -21.98 1.56 -13.66
C SER A 78 -23.15 1.24 -12.71
N LYS A 79 -23.22 0.02 -12.18
CA LYS A 79 -24.22 -0.36 -11.17
C LYS A 79 -23.80 0.01 -9.74
N CYS A 80 -22.50 0.05 -9.46
CA CYS A 80 -21.95 0.21 -8.10
C CYS A 80 -21.21 1.53 -7.87
N TRP A 81 -21.23 2.49 -8.80
CA TRP A 81 -20.45 3.72 -8.68
C TRP A 81 -20.82 4.57 -7.46
N ILE A 82 -22.10 4.58 -7.07
CA ILE A 82 -22.58 5.30 -5.89
C ILE A 82 -21.86 4.82 -4.61
N PRO A 83 -21.91 3.53 -4.22
CA PRO A 83 -21.21 3.06 -3.03
C PRO A 83 -19.68 3.22 -3.13
N MET A 84 -19.10 3.16 -4.33
CA MET A 84 -17.66 3.42 -4.52
C MET A 84 -17.29 4.87 -4.19
N VAL A 85 -18.02 5.85 -4.73
CA VAL A 85 -17.75 7.28 -4.43
C VAL A 85 -17.98 7.58 -2.95
N ILE A 86 -19.06 7.04 -2.35
CA ILE A 86 -19.35 7.24 -0.92
C ILE A 86 -18.21 6.71 -0.05
N SER A 87 -17.70 5.50 -0.35
CA SER A 87 -16.59 4.93 0.42
C SER A 87 -15.29 5.73 0.26
N MET A 88 -14.96 6.18 -0.96
CA MET A 88 -13.80 7.06 -1.20
C MET A 88 -13.90 8.37 -0.39
N VAL A 89 -15.06 9.02 -0.43
CA VAL A 89 -15.31 10.26 0.31
C VAL A 89 -15.19 10.01 1.82
N GLY A 90 -15.75 8.91 2.32
CA GLY A 90 -15.63 8.51 3.72
C GLY A 90 -14.17 8.36 4.18
N PHE A 91 -13.33 7.68 3.38
CA PHE A 91 -11.90 7.54 3.69
C PHE A 91 -11.16 8.89 3.74
N ILE A 92 -11.47 9.81 2.83
CA ILE A 92 -10.88 11.15 2.82
C ILE A 92 -11.24 11.90 4.10
N PHE A 93 -12.52 11.87 4.51
CA PHE A 93 -12.95 12.55 5.75
C PHE A 93 -12.32 11.94 7.00
N ILE A 94 -12.20 10.60 7.07
CA ILE A 94 -11.49 9.94 8.17
C ILE A 94 -10.03 10.42 8.21
N GLY A 95 -9.35 10.42 7.07
CA GLY A 95 -7.96 10.89 6.96
C GLY A 95 -7.78 12.35 7.38
N LEU A 96 -8.67 13.24 6.94
CA LEU A 96 -8.67 14.65 7.36
C LEU A 96 -8.93 14.81 8.86
N GLY A 97 -9.82 13.99 9.42
CA GLY A 97 -10.07 13.95 10.86
C GLY A 97 -8.81 13.59 11.65
N PHE A 98 -8.06 12.57 11.21
CA PHE A 98 -6.75 12.24 11.80
C PHE A 98 -5.74 13.37 11.67
N ALA A 99 -5.69 14.03 10.50
CA ALA A 99 -4.77 15.14 10.26
C ALA A 99 -5.09 16.41 11.08
N PHE A 100 -6.35 16.62 11.48
CA PHE A 100 -6.70 17.73 12.37
C PHE A 100 -6.34 17.44 13.83
N PHE A 101 -6.35 16.16 14.23
CA PHE A 101 -6.11 15.74 15.61
C PHE A 101 -4.60 15.57 15.93
N PHE A 102 -3.74 15.43 14.93
CA PHE A 102 -2.32 15.11 15.07
C PHE A 102 -1.43 16.12 14.32
#